data_AF-A0A434V7L4-F1
#
_entry.id   AF-A0A434V7L4-F1
#
_cell.length_a   1.000
_cell.length_b   1.000
_cell.length_c   1.000
_cell.angle_alpha   90.00
_cell.angle_beta   90.00
_cell.angle_gamma   90.00
#
_symmetry.space_group_name_H-M   'P 1'
#
loop_
_entity.id
_entity.type
_entity.pdbx_description
1 polymer ?
#
loop_
_entity_poly.entity_id
_entity_poly.type
_entity_poly.pdbx_seq_one_letter_code
_entity_poly.pdbx_strand_id
1 'polypeptide(L)'
;FLLGALAERAGNIEDKLQAMRASGELGGRFFAPMSMLTLIFGIVMCAFWVGFAELWIVIGLVGYATTFSIGMLVFKPTGERMGAMVAKERITPAVLAIGQRMMSWARLDYAVMLVILADMVLKPTLHDIGILAGMALVVAAGAALALGGSRQMVPSAV
;
A
#
# COMPACT_ATOMS: atom_id res chain seq x y z
N PHE A 1 -4.46 13.96 7.67
CA PHE A 1 -3.56 15.12 7.54
C PHE A 1 -4.08 16.36 8.28
N LEU A 2 -5.27 16.90 7.97
CA LEU A 2 -5.84 18.07 8.67
C LEU A 2 -6.07 17.86 10.18
N LEU A 3 -6.51 16.66 10.60
CA LEU A 3 -6.66 16.31 12.01
C LEU A 3 -5.32 16.19 12.76
N GLY A 4 -4.24 15.83 12.05
CA GLY A 4 -2.89 15.77 12.63
C GLY A 4 -2.34 17.16 12.93
N ALA A 5 -2.53 18.10 12.00
CA ALA A 5 -2.10 19.50 12.14
C ALA A 5 -2.91 20.29 13.18
N LEU A 6 -4.22 20.08 13.26
CA LEU A 6 -5.06 20.71 14.29
C LEU A 6 -4.77 20.16 15.69
N ALA A 7 -4.48 18.88 15.80
CA ALA A 7 -4.17 18.25 17.07
C ALA A 7 -2.74 18.60 17.55
N GLU A 8 -1.81 18.95 16.67
CA GLU A 8 -0.48 19.52 17.02
C GLU A 8 -0.60 20.81 17.84
N ARG A 9 -1.65 21.60 17.61
CA ARG A 9 -1.94 22.83 18.38
C ARG A 9 -2.63 22.59 19.72
N ALA A 10 -3.25 21.44 19.95
CA ALA A 10 -4.16 21.24 21.10
C ALA A 10 -3.52 20.58 22.33
N GLY A 11 -2.26 20.15 22.29
CA GLY A 11 -1.54 19.63 23.46
C GLY A 11 -2.08 18.31 24.07
N ASN A 12 -3.13 17.68 23.50
CA ASN A 12 -3.77 16.50 24.07
C ASN A 12 -3.30 15.22 23.37
N ILE A 13 -2.25 14.60 23.93
CA ILE A 13 -1.57 13.42 23.38
C ILE A 13 -2.45 12.15 23.52
N GLU A 14 -3.25 12.07 24.57
CA GLU A 14 -4.18 10.97 24.84
C GLU A 14 -5.30 10.84 23.79
N ASP A 15 -5.98 11.94 23.44
CA ASP A 15 -7.06 11.94 22.43
C ASP A 15 -6.55 11.58 21.03
N LYS A 16 -5.31 11.99 20.70
CA LYS A 16 -4.62 11.60 19.46
C LYS A 16 -4.37 10.10 19.40
N LEU A 17 -3.90 9.52 20.50
CA LEU A 17 -3.62 8.09 20.59
C LEU A 17 -4.92 7.28 20.49
N GLN A 18 -6.03 7.78 21.04
CA GLN A 18 -7.33 7.12 20.95
C GLN A 18 -7.95 7.23 19.55
N ALA A 19 -7.88 8.39 18.90
CA ALA A 19 -8.34 8.57 17.51
C ALA A 19 -7.50 7.76 16.51
N MET A 20 -6.18 7.66 16.71
CA MET A 20 -5.30 6.82 15.91
C MET A 20 -5.58 5.33 16.10
N ARG A 21 -5.81 4.88 17.34
CA ARG A 21 -6.21 3.49 17.64
C ARG A 21 -7.58 3.15 17.05
N ALA A 22 -8.56 4.04 17.19
CA ALA A 22 -9.89 3.87 16.60
C ALA A 22 -9.82 3.82 15.07
N SER A 23 -9.02 4.71 14.44
CA SER A 23 -8.79 4.67 13.00
C SER A 23 -8.05 3.41 12.55
N GLY A 24 -7.15 2.87 13.37
CA GLY A 24 -6.44 1.61 13.12
C GLY A 24 -7.32 0.36 13.26
N GLU A 25 -8.20 0.31 14.27
CA GLU A 25 -9.18 -0.77 14.44
C GLU A 25 -10.27 -0.74 13.39
N LEU A 26 -10.81 0.45 13.08
CA LEU A 26 -11.79 0.62 12.01
C LEU A 26 -11.18 0.26 10.65
N GLY A 27 -9.94 0.69 10.40
CA GLY A 27 -9.17 0.29 9.22
C GLY A 27 -9.01 -1.23 9.15
N GLY A 28 -8.40 -1.86 10.15
CA GLY A 28 -8.12 -3.30 10.13
C GLY A 28 -9.35 -4.20 10.10
N ARG A 29 -10.47 -3.76 10.69
CA ARG A 29 -11.69 -4.56 10.86
C ARG A 29 -12.74 -4.33 9.78
N PHE A 30 -12.83 -3.15 9.19
CA PHE A 30 -13.78 -2.85 8.11
C PHE A 30 -13.11 -2.70 6.74
N PHE A 31 -11.94 -2.09 6.65
CA PHE A 31 -11.27 -1.91 5.35
C PHE A 31 -10.87 -3.24 4.72
N ALA A 32 -10.38 -4.19 5.53
CA ALA A 32 -9.91 -5.47 5.03
C ALA A 32 -11.05 -6.37 4.49
N PRO A 33 -12.20 -6.53 5.18
CA PRO A 33 -13.36 -7.23 4.60
C PRO A 33 -13.96 -6.50 3.40
N MET A 34 -14.05 -5.16 3.45
CA MET A 34 -14.62 -4.39 2.36
C MET A 34 -13.78 -4.47 1.08
N SER A 35 -12.45 -4.40 1.20
CA SER A 35 -11.55 -4.58 0.05
C SER A 35 -11.58 -6.00 -0.51
N MET A 36 -11.69 -7.02 0.33
CA MET A 36 -11.93 -8.40 -0.13
C MET A 36 -13.26 -8.52 -0.89
N LEU A 37 -14.34 -7.92 -0.38
CA LEU A 37 -15.63 -7.88 -1.07
C LEU A 37 -15.52 -7.16 -2.41
N THR A 38 -14.79 -6.04 -2.49
CA THR A 38 -14.54 -5.34 -3.76
C THR A 38 -13.87 -6.25 -4.78
N LEU A 39 -12.85 -7.02 -4.39
CA LEU A 39 -12.18 -7.97 -5.27
C LEU A 39 -13.15 -9.07 -5.74
N ILE A 40 -13.91 -9.67 -4.82
CA ILE A 40 -14.89 -10.72 -5.13
C ILE A 40 -15.94 -10.19 -6.12
N PHE A 41 -16.51 -9.01 -5.85
CA PHE A 41 -17.49 -8.40 -6.76
C PHE A 41 -16.90 -8.07 -8.12
N GLY A 42 -15.64 -7.61 -8.17
CA GLY A 42 -14.91 -7.40 -9.43
C GLY A 42 -14.80 -8.70 -10.25
N ILE A 43 -14.40 -9.80 -9.60
CA ILE A 43 -14.30 -11.13 -10.24
C ILE A 43 -15.66 -11.61 -10.73
N VAL A 44 -16.71 -11.50 -9.90
CA VAL A 44 -18.07 -11.90 -10.25
C VAL A 44 -18.57 -11.10 -11.45
N MET A 45 -18.39 -9.78 -11.46
CA MET A 45 -18.75 -8.94 -12.61
C MET A 45 -18.03 -9.36 -13.89
N CYS A 46 -16.74 -9.67 -13.81
CA CYS A 46 -15.98 -10.16 -14.97
C CYS A 46 -16.46 -11.53 -15.44
N ALA A 47 -16.82 -12.42 -14.51
CA ALA A 47 -17.26 -13.78 -14.84
C ALA A 47 -18.65 -13.82 -15.50
N PHE A 48 -19.57 -12.94 -15.10
CA PHE A 48 -20.97 -12.97 -15.58
C PHE A 48 -21.28 -11.98 -16.71
N TRP A 49 -20.64 -10.81 -16.74
CA TRP A 49 -21.03 -9.73 -17.66
C TRP A 49 -19.92 -9.21 -18.56
N VAL A 50 -18.71 -9.01 -18.04
CA VAL A 50 -17.69 -8.26 -18.79
C VAL A 50 -16.75 -9.18 -19.59
N GLY A 51 -16.45 -10.38 -19.08
CA GLY A 51 -15.41 -11.26 -19.60
C GLY A 51 -13.99 -10.81 -19.24
N PHE A 52 -13.02 -11.71 -19.40
CA PHE A 52 -11.58 -11.46 -19.16
C PHE A 52 -10.81 -11.16 -20.45
N ALA A 53 -11.50 -10.87 -21.55
CA ALA A 53 -10.88 -10.71 -22.87
C ALA A 53 -10.02 -9.44 -22.97
N GLU A 54 -10.36 -8.43 -22.17
CA GLU A 54 -9.67 -7.15 -22.19
C GLU A 54 -8.46 -7.15 -21.25
N LEU A 55 -7.29 -6.80 -21.79
CA LEU A 55 -6.02 -6.84 -21.06
C LEU A 55 -6.03 -5.94 -19.80
N TRP A 56 -6.65 -4.76 -19.89
CA TRP A 56 -6.78 -3.80 -18.78
C TRP A 56 -7.64 -4.35 -17.62
N ILE A 57 -8.59 -5.25 -17.90
CA ILE A 57 -9.35 -5.89 -16.82
C ILE A 57 -8.45 -6.82 -16.03
N VAL A 58 -7.62 -7.60 -16.72
CA VAL A 58 -6.70 -8.55 -16.10
C VAL A 58 -5.62 -7.81 -15.31
N ILE A 59 -5.01 -6.77 -15.89
CA ILE A 59 -3.99 -5.94 -15.23
C ILE A 59 -4.58 -5.25 -14.01
N GLY A 60 -5.76 -4.63 -14.13
CA GLY A 60 -6.45 -4.00 -13.01
C GLY A 60 -6.77 -4.98 -11.87
N LEU A 61 -7.26 -6.17 -12.19
CA LEU A 61 -7.61 -7.19 -11.19
C LEU A 61 -6.36 -7.74 -10.47
N VAL A 62 -5.31 -8.06 -11.23
CA VAL A 62 -4.03 -8.54 -10.67
C VAL A 62 -3.36 -7.43 -9.85
N GLY A 63 -3.39 -6.19 -10.33
CA GLY A 63 -2.88 -5.03 -9.61
C GLY A 63 -3.62 -4.83 -8.28
N TYR A 64 -4.96 -4.85 -8.30
CA TYR A 64 -5.76 -4.73 -7.09
C TYR A 64 -5.48 -5.87 -6.11
N ALA A 65 -5.43 -7.12 -6.59
CA ALA A 65 -5.11 -8.28 -5.78
C ALA A 65 -3.72 -8.15 -5.13
N THR A 66 -2.75 -7.58 -5.84
CA THR A 66 -1.40 -7.29 -5.32
C THR A 66 -1.45 -6.24 -4.21
N THR A 67 -2.10 -5.10 -4.43
CA THR A 67 -2.26 -4.03 -3.43
C THR A 67 -3.01 -4.51 -2.19
N PHE A 68 -4.09 -5.26 -2.38
CA PHE A 68 -4.83 -5.89 -1.29
C PHE A 68 -3.92 -6.83 -0.46
N SER A 69 -3.13 -7.65 -1.14
CA SER A 69 -2.21 -8.59 -0.49
C SER A 69 -1.11 -7.87 0.28
N ILE A 70 -0.53 -6.80 -0.26
CA ILE A 70 0.46 -5.96 0.45
C ILE A 70 -0.19 -5.32 1.68
N GLY A 71 -1.40 -4.77 1.54
CA GLY A 71 -2.13 -4.17 2.66
C GLY A 71 -2.40 -5.15 3.79
N MET A 72 -2.91 -6.33 3.45
CA MET A 72 -3.29 -7.36 4.44
C MET A 72 -2.07 -8.06 5.06
N LEU A 73 -1.10 -8.46 4.25
CA LEU A 73 0.02 -9.31 4.70
C LEU A 73 1.23 -8.52 5.18
N VAL A 74 1.39 -7.27 4.75
CA VAL A 74 2.54 -6.44 5.13
C VAL A 74 2.12 -5.33 6.07
N PHE A 75 1.18 -4.45 5.69
CA PHE A 75 0.86 -3.28 6.51
C PHE A 75 0.20 -3.62 7.83
N LYS A 76 -0.80 -4.52 7.83
CA LYS A 76 -1.50 -4.91 9.06
C LYS A 76 -0.57 -5.52 10.12
N PRO A 77 0.17 -6.63 9.87
CA PRO A 77 1.02 -7.21 10.89
C PRO A 77 2.23 -6.33 11.26
N THR A 78 2.74 -5.55 10.31
CA THR A 78 3.86 -4.63 10.60
C THR A 78 3.40 -3.46 11.47
N GLY A 79 2.21 -2.90 11.22
CA GLY A 79 1.62 -1.85 12.03
C GLY A 79 1.32 -2.31 13.47
N GLU A 80 0.76 -3.51 13.62
CA GLU A 80 0.52 -4.12 14.94
C GLU A 80 1.83 -4.36 15.71
N ARG A 81 2.84 -4.93 15.06
CA ARG A 81 4.18 -5.14 15.65
C ARG A 81 4.83 -3.83 16.05
N MET A 82 4.77 -2.82 15.18
CA MET A 82 5.36 -1.51 15.43
C MET A 82 4.67 -0.80 16.61
N GLY A 83 3.34 -0.86 16.67
CA GLY A 83 2.56 -0.34 17.81
C GLY A 83 2.90 -1.04 19.13
N ALA A 84 3.05 -2.37 19.10
CA ALA A 84 3.44 -3.15 20.29
C ALA A 84 4.86 -2.84 20.78
N MET A 85 5.82 -2.62 19.89
CA MET A 85 7.19 -2.24 20.27
C MET A 85 7.25 -0.82 20.83
N VAL A 86 6.57 0.14 20.21
CA VAL A 86 6.50 1.53 20.70
C VAL A 86 5.88 1.59 22.09
N ALA A 87 4.86 0.76 22.35
CA ALA A 87 4.23 0.67 23.67
C ALA A 87 5.15 0.11 24.77
N LYS A 88 6.13 -0.74 24.42
CA LYS A 88 7.06 -1.36 25.37
C LYS A 88 8.33 -0.56 25.63
N GLU A 89 8.95 -0.01 24.58
CA GLU A 89 10.34 0.46 24.64
C GLU A 89 10.52 1.94 24.22
N ARG A 90 9.42 2.67 23.98
CA ARG A 90 9.41 3.98 23.28
C ARG A 90 10.05 3.85 21.88
N ILE A 91 10.26 4.97 21.18
CA ILE A 91 10.77 4.94 19.80
C ILE A 91 12.25 4.53 19.82
N THR A 92 12.53 3.28 19.45
CA THR A 92 13.89 2.75 19.32
C THR A 92 14.36 2.71 17.86
N PRO A 93 15.68 2.62 17.60
CA PRO A 93 16.21 2.47 16.24
C PRO A 93 15.63 1.26 15.48
N ALA A 94 15.28 0.19 16.20
CA ALA A 94 14.64 -1.00 15.63
C ALA A 94 13.22 -0.70 15.11
N VAL A 95 12.43 0.10 15.84
CA VAL A 95 11.12 0.58 15.39
C VAL A 95 11.25 1.44 14.13
N LEU A 96 12.24 2.33 14.09
CA LEU A 96 12.49 3.18 12.92
C LEU A 96 12.87 2.37 11.68
N ALA A 97 13.71 1.35 11.82
CA ALA A 97 14.08 0.45 10.71
C ALA A 97 12.85 -0.29 10.15
N ILE A 98 11.94 -0.73 11.01
CA ILE A 98 10.67 -1.36 10.61
C ILE A 98 9.75 -0.36 9.92
N GLY A 99 9.64 0.87 10.44
CA GLY A 99 8.88 1.95 9.80
C GLY A 99 9.42 2.33 8.42
N GLN A 100 10.74 2.39 8.24
CA GLN A 100 11.37 2.65 6.94
C GLN A 100 11.08 1.53 5.95
N ARG A 101 11.13 0.27 6.39
CA ARG A 101 10.73 -0.88 5.55
C ARG A 101 9.25 -0.84 5.21
N MET A 102 8.40 -0.39 6.12
CA MET A 102 6.98 -0.16 5.82
C MET A 102 6.81 0.91 4.74
N MET A 103 7.58 1.99 4.82
CA MET A 103 7.53 3.08 3.84
C MET A 103 8.04 2.65 2.46
N SER A 104 9.01 1.73 2.37
CA SER A 104 9.42 1.15 1.09
C SER A 104 8.29 0.34 0.43
N TRP A 105 7.55 -0.46 1.22
CA TRP A 105 6.39 -1.19 0.72
C TRP A 105 5.26 -0.25 0.29
N ALA A 106 5.04 0.85 1.03
CA ALA A 106 4.07 1.88 0.66
C ALA A 106 4.41 2.52 -0.70
N ARG A 107 5.68 2.79 -0.99
CA ARG A 107 6.09 3.32 -2.31
C ARG A 107 5.79 2.36 -3.45
N LEU A 108 6.05 1.07 -3.25
CA LEU A 108 5.71 0.05 -4.24
C LEU A 108 4.20 0.00 -4.47
N ASP A 109 3.42 -0.01 -3.40
CA ASP A 109 1.96 -0.05 -3.48
C ASP A 109 1.38 1.17 -4.22
N TYR A 110 1.92 2.37 -3.96
CA TYR A 110 1.56 3.57 -4.72
C TYR A 110 1.91 3.48 -6.21
N ALA A 111 3.05 2.88 -6.57
CA ALA A 111 3.42 2.69 -7.96
C ALA A 111 2.45 1.73 -8.67
N VAL A 112 2.04 0.64 -7.99
CA VAL A 112 1.02 -0.29 -8.48
C VAL A 112 -0.33 0.43 -8.64
N MET A 113 -0.73 1.24 -7.66
CA MET A 113 -1.96 2.05 -7.73
C MET A 113 -1.97 3.00 -8.93
N LEU A 114 -0.84 3.67 -9.21
CA LEU A 114 -0.70 4.55 -10.37
C LEU A 114 -0.84 3.78 -11.69
N VAL A 115 -0.28 2.57 -11.76
CA VAL A 115 -0.38 1.71 -12.95
C VAL A 115 -1.81 1.25 -13.17
N ILE A 116 -2.51 0.82 -12.11
CA ILE A 116 -3.94 0.47 -12.20
C ILE A 116 -4.75 1.65 -12.70
N LEU A 117 -4.49 2.85 -12.17
CA LEU A 117 -5.23 4.05 -12.57
C LEU A 117 -4.95 4.42 -14.03
N ALA A 118 -3.69 4.33 -14.47
CA ALA A 118 -3.32 4.54 -15.86
C ALA A 118 -3.96 3.48 -16.78
N ASP A 119 -4.01 2.23 -16.35
CA ASP A 119 -4.59 1.10 -17.08
C ASP A 119 -6.10 1.25 -17.27
N MET A 120 -6.81 1.67 -16.22
CA MET A 120 -8.26 1.94 -16.29
C MET A 120 -8.62 3.13 -17.20
N VAL A 121 -7.71 4.10 -17.34
CA VAL A 121 -7.92 5.30 -18.17
C VAL A 121 -7.52 5.05 -19.61
N LEU A 122 -6.35 4.45 -19.84
CA LEU A 122 -5.76 4.27 -21.16
C LEU A 122 -6.28 3.01 -21.85
N LYS A 123 -6.79 2.03 -21.11
CA LYS A 123 -7.32 0.75 -21.60
C LYS A 123 -6.43 0.12 -22.68
N PRO A 124 -5.15 -0.13 -22.37
CA PRO A 124 -4.19 -0.60 -23.37
C PRO A 124 -4.59 -1.97 -23.93
N THR A 125 -4.32 -2.16 -25.22
CA THR A 125 -4.37 -3.47 -25.88
C THR A 125 -2.97 -4.06 -26.00
N LEU A 126 -2.87 -5.33 -26.42
CA LEU A 126 -1.57 -5.99 -26.64
C LEU A 126 -0.70 -5.29 -27.71
N HIS A 127 -1.30 -4.45 -28.56
CA HIS A 127 -0.59 -3.71 -29.60
C HIS A 127 0.03 -2.40 -29.08
N ASP A 128 -0.38 -1.92 -27.90
CA ASP A 128 0.09 -0.68 -27.29
C ASP A 128 1.37 -0.89 -26.46
N ILE A 129 2.40 -1.44 -27.11
CA ILE A 129 3.66 -1.85 -26.47
C ILE A 129 4.31 -0.68 -25.70
N GLY A 130 4.17 0.56 -26.20
CA GLY A 130 4.69 1.75 -25.52
C GLY A 130 4.01 2.03 -24.17
N ILE A 131 2.69 1.84 -24.08
CA ILE A 131 1.93 2.04 -22.84
C ILE A 131 2.28 0.94 -21.84
N LEU A 132 2.32 -0.32 -22.30
CA LEU A 132 2.70 -1.47 -21.49
C LEU A 132 4.14 -1.35 -20.95
N ALA A 133 5.07 -0.91 -21.80
CA ALA A 133 6.46 -0.64 -21.39
C ALA A 133 6.54 0.49 -20.35
N GLY A 134 5.75 1.56 -20.52
CA GLY A 134 5.65 2.64 -19.55
C GLY A 134 5.13 2.17 -18.19
N MET A 135 4.06 1.37 -18.18
CA MET A 135 3.53 0.77 -16.95
C MET A 135 4.53 -0.15 -16.27
N ALA A 136 5.19 -1.02 -17.04
CA ALA A 136 6.24 -1.90 -16.52
C ALA A 136 7.40 -1.09 -15.91
N LEU A 137 7.79 0.02 -16.54
CA LEU A 137 8.82 0.92 -16.04
C LEU A 137 8.40 1.60 -14.73
N VAL A 138 7.15 2.02 -14.58
CA VAL A 138 6.64 2.59 -13.33
C VAL A 138 6.68 1.56 -12.19
N VAL A 139 6.24 0.32 -12.44
CA VAL A 139 6.34 -0.75 -11.44
C VAL A 139 7.81 -1.06 -11.11
N ALA A 140 8.67 -1.17 -12.12
CA ALA A 140 10.10 -1.43 -11.94
C ALA A 140 10.78 -0.30 -11.15
N ALA A 141 10.45 0.96 -11.41
CA ALA A 141 10.93 2.09 -10.65
C ALA A 141 10.43 2.05 -9.20
N GLY A 142 9.14 1.77 -8.98
CA GLY A 142 8.57 1.57 -7.65
C GLY A 142 9.27 0.45 -6.86
N ALA A 143 9.52 -0.68 -7.50
CA ALA A 143 10.24 -1.81 -6.93
C ALA A 143 11.71 -1.47 -6.65
N ALA A 144 12.38 -0.79 -7.58
CA ALA A 144 13.77 -0.35 -7.41
C ALA A 144 13.90 0.66 -6.26
N LEU A 145 12.94 1.57 -6.07
CA LEU A 145 12.92 2.51 -4.95
C LEU A 145 12.55 1.84 -3.62
N ALA A 146 11.74 0.78 -3.68
CA ALA A 146 11.43 -0.02 -2.50
C ALA A 146 12.64 -0.87 -2.04
N LEU A 147 13.35 -1.49 -2.99
CA LEU A 147 14.51 -2.36 -2.74
C LEU A 147 15.84 -1.60 -2.62
N GLY A 148 15.97 -0.42 -3.24
CA GLY A 148 17.18 0.40 -3.21
C GLY A 148 17.34 1.17 -1.90
N GLY A 149 16.22 1.55 -1.27
CA GLY A 149 16.23 2.21 0.04
C GLY A 149 16.78 1.34 1.18
N SER A 150 16.76 0.01 1.03
CA SER A 150 17.35 -0.91 2.03
C SER A 150 18.87 -1.06 1.88
N ARG A 151 19.45 -0.75 0.70
CA ARG A 151 20.89 -0.84 0.45
C ARG A 151 21.70 0.34 0.99
N GLN A 152 21.08 1.50 1.23
CA GLN A 152 21.77 2.67 1.80
C GLN A 152 22.02 2.57 3.32
N MET A 153 21.55 1.52 4.00
CA MET A 153 21.71 1.33 5.45
C MET A 153 22.83 0.36 5.86
N VAL A 154 23.82 0.14 5.00
CA VAL A 154 25.12 -0.34 5.47
C VAL A 154 26.03 0.88 5.50
N PRO A 155 26.14 1.61 6.62
CA PRO A 155 27.29 2.46 6.83
C PRO A 155 28.51 1.54 6.76
N SER A 156 29.36 1.75 5.76
CA SER A 156 30.75 1.30 5.85
C SER A 156 31.31 1.90 7.13
N ALA A 157 31.42 1.08 8.16
CA ALA A 157 32.22 1.41 9.33
C ALA A 157 33.68 1.46 8.87
N VAL A 158 34.22 2.67 8.79
CA VAL A 158 35.66 2.98 8.82
C VAL A 158 35.84 4.12 9.80
#